data_AF-A0A3E0QQP6-F1
#
_entry.id   AF-A0A3E0QQP6-F1
#
_cell.length_a   1.000
_cell.length_b   1.000
_cell.length_c   1.000
_cell.angle_alpha   90.00
_cell.angle_beta   90.00
_cell.angle_gamma   90.00
#
_symmetry.space_group_name_H-M   'P 1'
#
loop_
_entity.id
_entity.type
_entity.pdbx_description
1 polymer ?
#
loop_
_entity_poly.entity_id
_entity_poly.type
_entity_poly.pdbx_seq_one_letter_code
_entity_poly.pdbx_strand_id
1 'polypeptide(L)'
;MNMNLLTKVTFMALTFGAIIFYWWFTDGPTDGLWFFSIFGLAIVLLMIGQHGIESFFENNLEKILKILRYIGILPQPTEAGLFVMAVATLVVPTVYGLWPSVYEFVKTADDPKAFLYMGMFLFGLYLSVQHMFIKRGKKEWETGLMRFFMIIFLIGLSVGTGIYVYAEKQSGYLILSAWSAIQAVVLFILANKRWSHKTIKMPTKESTKKEMIATIIIAPAVIILAWLLEQHWIVAFSSTLFVWSYFEIFITPNARVELTVFEKATQIWQNEVPKSGQASTVQGEMLRCIEKVRDEAQRNGNANRDGEHLKLLDYIETTLLDEYRLSEHDKIKEKIDFLRNPDNLWETDETDEPYDYLTEKIMEWHTFNPGENKRLHNPDIKR
;
A
#
# COMPACT_ATOMS: atom_id res chain seq x y z
N MET A 1 36.39 16.00 -5.23
CA MET A 1 35.30 16.86 -4.69
C MET A 1 34.01 16.06 -4.79
N ASN A 2 33.45 15.59 -3.67
CA ASN A 2 32.30 14.67 -3.67
C ASN A 2 31.02 15.42 -4.04
N MET A 3 30.47 15.16 -5.23
CA MET A 3 29.14 15.64 -5.61
C MET A 3 28.06 14.93 -4.79
N ASN A 4 27.08 15.69 -4.30
CA ASN A 4 25.94 15.11 -3.59
C ASN A 4 25.03 14.31 -4.57
N LEU A 5 24.24 13.39 -4.02
CA LEU A 5 23.41 12.45 -4.77
C LEU A 5 22.39 13.15 -5.68
N LEU A 6 21.83 14.28 -5.26
CA LEU A 6 20.89 15.08 -6.04
C LEU A 6 21.55 15.61 -7.30
N THR A 7 22.81 16.07 -7.22
CA THR A 7 23.56 16.52 -8.40
C THR A 7 23.85 15.39 -9.39
N LYS A 8 24.06 14.16 -8.90
CA LYS A 8 24.28 12.97 -9.75
C LYS A 8 23.01 12.52 -10.47
N VAL A 9 21.87 12.50 -9.76
CA VAL A 9 20.57 12.13 -10.33
C VAL A 9 20.09 13.16 -11.34
N THR A 10 20.24 14.46 -11.04
CA THR A 10 19.89 15.55 -11.98
C THR A 10 20.76 15.52 -13.23
N PHE A 11 22.07 15.26 -13.10
CA PHE A 11 22.97 15.13 -14.25
C PHE A 11 22.60 13.93 -15.13
N MET A 12 22.24 12.80 -14.53
CA MET A 12 21.87 11.58 -15.25
C MET A 12 20.53 11.72 -15.97
N ALA A 13 19.53 12.36 -15.34
CA ALA A 13 18.24 12.65 -15.96
C ALA A 13 18.35 13.65 -17.13
N LEU A 14 19.18 14.68 -17.00
CA LEU A 14 19.46 15.64 -18.08
C LEU A 14 20.20 14.99 -19.24
N THR A 15 21.12 14.06 -18.96
CA THR A 15 21.86 13.33 -20.02
C THR A 15 20.95 12.36 -20.77
N PHE A 16 20.06 11.64 -20.08
CA PHE A 16 19.10 10.74 -20.69
C PHE A 16 18.02 11.50 -21.49
N GLY A 17 17.54 12.62 -20.96
CA GLY A 17 16.61 13.52 -21.64
C GLY A 17 17.20 14.13 -22.92
N ALA A 18 18.47 14.55 -22.91
CA ALA A 18 19.16 15.08 -24.08
C ALA A 18 19.39 14.03 -25.18
N ILE A 19 19.67 12.78 -24.81
CA ILE A 19 19.82 11.65 -25.74
C ILE A 19 18.48 11.32 -26.43
N ILE A 20 17.39 11.28 -25.67
CA ILE A 20 16.03 11.07 -26.20
C ILE A 20 15.59 12.24 -27.11
N PHE A 21 15.89 13.48 -26.72
CA PHE A 21 15.54 14.69 -27.47
C PHE A 21 16.31 14.84 -28.80
N TYR A 22 17.60 14.50 -28.82
CA TYR A 22 18.43 14.50 -30.05
C TYR A 22 17.99 13.43 -31.07
N TRP A 23 17.56 12.27 -30.59
CA TRP A 23 17.04 11.17 -31.42
C TRP A 23 15.63 11.43 -31.97
N TRP A 24 14.79 12.17 -31.23
CA TRP A 24 13.49 12.63 -31.72
C TRP A 24 13.61 13.50 -32.99
N PHE A 25 14.72 14.20 -33.16
CA PHE A 25 14.94 15.15 -34.27
C PHE A 25 15.80 14.59 -35.43
N THR A 26 16.35 13.38 -35.29
CA THR A 26 17.22 12.77 -36.31
C THR A 26 16.58 11.44 -36.74
N ASP A 27 15.96 11.42 -37.93
CA ASP A 27 15.18 10.30 -38.52
C ASP A 27 16.02 9.02 -38.81
N GLY A 28 16.70 8.46 -37.80
CA GLY A 28 17.62 7.33 -37.92
C GLY A 28 16.98 5.93 -37.75
N PRO A 29 17.50 4.88 -38.41
CA PRO A 29 17.02 3.50 -38.25
C PRO A 29 17.31 2.89 -36.86
N THR A 30 16.38 2.05 -36.39
CA THR A 30 16.23 1.57 -35.01
C THR A 30 17.09 0.37 -34.63
N ASP A 31 18.40 0.45 -34.82
CA ASP A 31 19.34 -0.62 -34.44
C ASP A 31 19.55 -0.76 -32.90
N GLY A 32 18.76 -0.02 -32.11
CA GLY A 32 18.11 -0.38 -30.83
C GLY A 32 18.82 -1.08 -29.66
N LEU A 33 19.92 -1.79 -29.83
CA LEU A 33 20.18 -2.95 -28.95
C LEU A 33 20.97 -2.65 -27.66
N TRP A 34 21.68 -1.54 -27.57
CA TRP A 34 22.59 -1.27 -26.45
C TRP A 34 21.92 -0.51 -25.29
N PHE A 35 20.79 0.16 -25.54
CA PHE A 35 20.08 0.98 -24.55
C PHE A 35 19.24 0.13 -23.55
N PHE A 36 18.61 -0.94 -24.02
CA PHE A 36 17.88 -1.89 -23.17
C PHE A 36 18.81 -2.86 -22.43
N SER A 37 19.97 -3.17 -23.02
CA SER A 37 21.02 -3.97 -22.38
C SER A 37 21.67 -3.23 -21.20
N ILE A 38 21.79 -1.90 -21.25
CA ILE A 38 22.22 -1.06 -20.11
C ILE A 38 21.10 -0.89 -19.07
N PHE A 39 19.82 -0.84 -19.49
CA PHE A 39 18.67 -0.83 -18.58
C PHE A 39 18.54 -2.16 -17.79
N GLY A 40 18.81 -3.31 -18.43
CA GLY A 40 18.95 -4.62 -17.79
C GLY A 40 20.17 -4.73 -16.86
N LEU A 41 21.31 -4.09 -17.21
CA LEU A 41 22.50 -4.02 -16.35
C LEU A 41 22.29 -3.12 -15.12
N ALA A 42 21.49 -2.06 -15.22
CA ALA A 42 21.14 -1.17 -14.11
C ALA A 42 20.17 -1.84 -13.12
N ILE A 43 19.24 -2.69 -13.56
CA ILE A 43 18.38 -3.50 -12.68
C ILE A 43 19.20 -4.57 -11.94
N VAL A 44 20.19 -5.18 -12.59
CA VAL A 44 21.12 -6.14 -11.97
C VAL A 44 22.07 -5.45 -10.95
N LEU A 45 22.53 -4.21 -11.21
CA LEU A 45 23.28 -3.40 -10.23
C LEU A 45 22.41 -2.86 -9.08
N LEU A 46 21.12 -2.59 -9.33
CA LEU A 46 20.11 -2.30 -8.29
C LEU A 46 19.81 -3.54 -7.41
N MET A 47 19.99 -4.75 -7.91
CA MET A 47 19.86 -6.00 -7.15
C MET A 47 21.12 -6.37 -6.34
N ILE A 48 22.32 -6.00 -6.82
CA ILE A 48 23.59 -6.22 -6.09
C ILE A 48 23.82 -5.12 -5.03
N GLY A 49 23.24 -3.92 -5.19
CA GLY A 49 23.28 -2.80 -4.24
C GLY A 49 22.26 -2.85 -3.09
N GLN A 50 21.82 -4.05 -2.68
CA GLN A 50 20.73 -4.27 -1.72
C GLN A 50 20.89 -3.50 -0.40
N HIS A 51 22.09 -3.39 0.15
CA HIS A 51 22.28 -2.81 1.49
C HIS A 51 22.18 -1.27 1.54
N GLY A 52 22.63 -0.57 0.50
CA GLY A 52 22.53 0.90 0.42
C GLY A 52 21.15 1.37 -0.01
N ILE A 53 20.49 0.58 -0.86
CA ILE A 53 19.12 0.83 -1.31
C ILE A 53 18.14 0.54 -0.18
N GLU A 54 18.34 -0.50 0.64
CA GLU A 54 17.51 -0.78 1.80
C GLU A 54 17.49 0.39 2.79
N SER A 55 18.63 0.99 3.15
CA SER A 55 18.65 2.16 4.04
C SER A 55 18.02 3.41 3.42
N PHE A 56 18.24 3.66 2.11
CA PHE A 56 17.63 4.80 1.42
C PHE A 56 16.11 4.61 1.26
N PHE A 57 15.67 3.41 0.89
CA PHE A 57 14.26 3.06 0.78
C PHE A 57 13.61 3.03 2.16
N GLU A 58 14.20 2.47 3.21
CA GLU A 58 13.61 2.50 4.55
C GLU A 58 13.28 3.94 4.99
N ASN A 59 14.20 4.87 4.74
CA ASN A 59 14.04 6.28 5.14
C ASN A 59 13.16 7.13 4.19
N ASN A 60 13.00 6.73 2.92
CA ASN A 60 12.31 7.54 1.91
C ASN A 60 11.12 6.85 1.23
N LEU A 61 10.95 5.54 1.40
CA LEU A 61 9.89 4.74 0.79
C LEU A 61 8.54 5.26 1.22
N GLU A 62 8.35 5.64 2.48
CA GLU A 62 7.07 6.22 2.91
C GLU A 62 6.76 7.52 2.16
N LYS A 63 7.75 8.42 2.00
CA LYS A 63 7.59 9.67 1.22
C LYS A 63 7.34 9.37 -0.25
N ILE A 64 8.07 8.43 -0.84
CA ILE A 64 7.91 8.01 -2.24
C ILE A 64 6.53 7.39 -2.43
N LEU A 65 6.08 6.49 -1.56
CA LEU A 65 4.76 5.88 -1.60
C LEU A 65 3.66 6.94 -1.43
N LYS A 66 3.85 7.94 -0.57
CA LYS A 66 2.93 9.09 -0.45
C LYS A 66 2.85 9.88 -1.76
N ILE A 67 3.98 10.15 -2.41
CA ILE A 67 4.01 10.82 -3.72
C ILE A 67 3.34 9.94 -4.79
N LEU A 68 3.71 8.66 -4.90
CA LEU A 68 3.15 7.70 -5.85
C LEU A 68 1.64 7.51 -5.66
N ARG A 69 1.18 7.52 -4.41
CA ARG A 69 -0.25 7.48 -4.06
C ARG A 69 -0.94 8.79 -4.43
N TYR A 70 -0.30 9.94 -4.20
CA TYR A 70 -0.84 11.26 -4.53
C TYR A 70 -1.05 11.43 -6.05
N ILE A 71 -0.08 10.96 -6.85
CA ILE A 71 -0.17 10.99 -8.32
C ILE A 71 -1.02 9.85 -8.91
N GLY A 72 -1.57 8.96 -8.08
CA GLY A 72 -2.43 7.85 -8.51
C GLY A 72 -1.68 6.68 -9.15
N ILE A 73 -0.35 6.71 -9.18
CA ILE A 73 0.46 5.60 -9.71
C ILE A 73 0.34 4.38 -8.83
N LEU A 74 0.41 4.55 -7.50
CA LEU A 74 0.31 3.42 -6.58
C LEU A 74 -1.11 2.83 -6.67
N PRO A 75 -1.30 1.60 -7.18
CA PRO A 75 -2.60 0.98 -7.17
C PRO A 75 -2.98 0.78 -5.70
N GLN A 76 -3.98 1.51 -5.24
CA GLN A 76 -4.61 1.17 -3.98
C GLN A 76 -5.47 -0.07 -4.27
N PRO A 77 -5.23 -1.21 -3.61
CA PRO A 77 -6.05 -2.40 -3.80
C PRO A 77 -7.40 -2.19 -3.10
N THR A 78 -8.18 -1.24 -3.58
CA THR A 78 -9.57 -1.08 -3.17
C THR A 78 -10.35 -2.26 -3.72
N GLU A 79 -11.43 -2.62 -3.02
CA GLU A 79 -12.36 -3.64 -3.52
C GLU A 79 -12.88 -3.28 -4.92
N ALA A 80 -13.16 -2.00 -5.16
CA ALA A 80 -13.61 -1.51 -6.45
C ALA A 80 -12.53 -1.68 -7.54
N GLY A 81 -11.27 -1.34 -7.27
CA GLY A 81 -10.17 -1.56 -8.22
C GLY A 81 -9.94 -3.03 -8.54
N LEU A 82 -10.02 -3.91 -7.54
CA LEU A 82 -9.96 -5.37 -7.72
C LEU A 82 -11.13 -5.89 -8.53
N PHE A 83 -12.32 -5.35 -8.30
CA PHE A 83 -13.50 -5.68 -9.08
C PHE A 83 -13.38 -5.22 -10.53
N VAL A 84 -12.85 -4.03 -10.81
CA VAL A 84 -12.56 -3.55 -12.18
C VAL A 84 -11.59 -4.49 -12.89
N MET A 85 -10.50 -4.89 -12.22
CA MET A 85 -9.54 -5.85 -12.78
C MET A 85 -10.21 -7.19 -13.09
N ALA A 86 -11.06 -7.70 -12.19
CA ALA A 86 -11.80 -8.94 -12.40
C ALA A 86 -12.78 -8.83 -13.58
N VAL A 87 -13.55 -7.73 -13.66
CA VAL A 87 -14.47 -7.45 -14.77
C VAL A 87 -13.71 -7.36 -16.09
N ALA A 88 -12.60 -6.61 -16.15
CA ALA A 88 -11.78 -6.54 -17.34
C ALA A 88 -11.26 -7.93 -17.76
N THR A 89 -10.82 -8.74 -16.80
CA THR A 89 -10.30 -10.10 -17.04
C THR A 89 -11.36 -11.02 -17.62
N LEU A 90 -12.64 -10.81 -17.33
CA LEU A 90 -13.75 -11.60 -17.89
C LEU A 90 -14.26 -11.02 -19.21
N VAL A 91 -14.42 -9.70 -19.29
CA VAL A 91 -15.08 -9.03 -20.41
C VAL A 91 -14.16 -8.92 -21.62
N VAL A 92 -12.89 -8.57 -21.46
CA VAL A 92 -11.97 -8.40 -22.61
C VAL A 92 -11.80 -9.72 -23.37
N PRO A 93 -11.50 -10.87 -22.75
CA PRO A 93 -11.42 -12.13 -23.49
C PRO A 93 -12.72 -12.53 -24.18
N THR A 94 -13.87 -12.16 -23.61
CA THR A 94 -15.18 -12.42 -24.20
C THR A 94 -15.40 -11.57 -25.46
N VAL A 95 -15.17 -10.26 -25.36
CA VAL A 95 -15.38 -9.30 -26.46
C VAL A 95 -14.41 -9.55 -27.61
N TYR A 96 -13.16 -9.90 -27.30
CA TYR A 96 -12.10 -10.13 -28.29
C TYR A 96 -11.96 -11.60 -28.72
N GLY A 97 -12.81 -12.50 -28.23
CA GLY A 97 -12.77 -13.92 -28.61
C GLY A 97 -11.49 -14.65 -28.20
N LEU A 98 -10.87 -14.27 -27.08
CA LEU A 98 -9.58 -14.83 -26.62
C LEU A 98 -9.71 -16.14 -25.82
N TRP A 99 -10.94 -16.54 -25.45
CA TRP A 99 -11.17 -17.74 -24.64
C TRP A 99 -10.54 -19.03 -25.21
N PRO A 100 -10.59 -19.30 -26.53
CA PRO A 100 -9.90 -20.47 -27.10
C PRO A 100 -8.38 -20.44 -26.86
N SER A 101 -7.74 -19.27 -26.99
CA SER A 101 -6.31 -19.11 -26.73
C SER A 101 -5.97 -19.31 -25.25
N VAL A 102 -6.82 -18.81 -24.35
CA VAL A 102 -6.67 -19.04 -22.91
C VAL A 102 -6.81 -20.54 -22.59
N TYR A 103 -7.79 -21.21 -23.20
CA TYR A 103 -7.99 -22.65 -23.03
C TYR A 103 -6.80 -23.46 -23.52
N GLU A 104 -6.29 -23.19 -24.73
CA GLU A 104 -5.11 -23.88 -25.26
C GLU A 104 -3.85 -23.59 -24.43
N PHE A 105 -3.65 -22.36 -23.96
CA PHE A 105 -2.56 -22.03 -23.05
C PHE A 105 -2.61 -22.86 -21.76
N VAL A 106 -3.79 -23.00 -21.15
CA VAL A 106 -3.97 -23.83 -19.95
C VAL A 106 -3.74 -25.31 -20.24
N LYS A 107 -4.25 -25.80 -21.38
CA LYS A 107 -4.14 -27.21 -21.76
C LYS A 107 -2.71 -27.64 -22.08
N THR A 108 -1.90 -26.73 -22.62
CA THR A 108 -0.50 -26.98 -23.01
C THR A 108 0.50 -26.85 -21.86
N ALA A 109 0.04 -26.40 -20.69
CA ALA A 109 0.87 -26.34 -19.50
C ALA A 109 1.05 -27.75 -18.91
N ASP A 110 2.20 -28.38 -19.18
CA ASP A 110 2.54 -29.71 -18.64
C ASP A 110 2.98 -29.69 -17.15
N ASP A 111 3.07 -28.52 -16.51
CA ASP A 111 3.49 -28.39 -15.12
C ASP A 111 2.27 -28.36 -14.16
N PRO A 112 2.14 -29.34 -13.23
CA PRO A 112 1.12 -29.32 -12.18
C PRO A 112 1.08 -28.02 -11.37
N LYS A 113 2.21 -27.33 -11.20
CA LYS A 113 2.27 -26.04 -10.50
C LYS A 113 1.58 -24.93 -11.28
N ALA A 114 1.60 -24.97 -12.60
CA ALA A 114 0.90 -24.00 -13.43
C ALA A 114 -0.62 -24.04 -13.18
N PHE A 115 -1.18 -25.25 -13.05
CA PHE A 115 -2.60 -25.42 -12.68
C PHE A 115 -2.90 -24.89 -11.28
N LEU A 116 -2.00 -25.10 -10.31
CA LEU A 116 -2.15 -24.54 -8.97
C LEU A 116 -2.18 -23.01 -8.99
N TYR A 117 -1.22 -22.37 -9.68
CA TYR A 117 -1.17 -20.91 -9.79
C TYR A 117 -2.38 -20.35 -10.55
N MET A 118 -2.82 -21.03 -11.61
CA MET A 118 -4.04 -20.67 -12.32
C MET A 118 -5.27 -20.78 -11.41
N GLY A 119 -5.37 -21.85 -10.63
CA GLY A 119 -6.43 -22.02 -9.63
C GLY A 119 -6.43 -20.90 -8.60
N MET A 120 -5.27 -20.53 -8.06
CA MET A 120 -5.12 -19.40 -7.14
C MET A 120 -5.52 -18.07 -7.79
N PHE A 121 -5.12 -17.84 -9.04
CA PHE A 121 -5.48 -16.65 -9.80
C PHE A 121 -6.99 -16.54 -10.01
N LEU A 122 -7.63 -17.62 -10.49
CA LEU A 122 -9.08 -17.68 -10.70
C LEU A 122 -9.86 -17.54 -9.39
N PHE A 123 -9.36 -18.11 -8.29
CA PHE A 123 -9.98 -17.96 -6.99
C PHE A 123 -9.85 -16.52 -6.45
N GLY A 124 -8.69 -15.88 -6.63
CA GLY A 124 -8.50 -14.47 -6.30
C GLY A 124 -9.40 -13.54 -7.13
N LEU A 125 -9.60 -13.84 -8.41
CA LEU A 125 -10.56 -13.16 -9.28
C LEU A 125 -11.99 -13.33 -8.75
N TYR A 126 -12.40 -14.57 -8.45
CA TYR A 126 -13.73 -14.86 -7.88
C TYR A 126 -13.98 -14.11 -6.59
N LEU A 127 -13.02 -14.13 -5.65
CA LEU A 127 -13.12 -13.41 -4.39
C LEU A 127 -13.24 -11.90 -4.61
N SER A 128 -12.52 -11.34 -5.59
CA SER A 128 -12.59 -9.92 -5.93
C SER A 128 -13.98 -9.52 -6.40
N VAL A 129 -14.67 -10.39 -7.16
CA VAL A 129 -16.08 -10.21 -7.52
C VAL A 129 -16.99 -10.37 -6.31
N GLN A 130 -16.83 -11.45 -5.55
CA GLN A 130 -17.70 -11.78 -4.42
C GLN A 130 -17.70 -10.67 -3.36
N HIS A 131 -16.52 -10.18 -2.98
CA HIS A 131 -16.38 -9.15 -1.94
C HIS A 131 -16.93 -7.79 -2.34
N MET A 132 -17.11 -7.54 -3.65
CA MET A 132 -17.80 -6.34 -4.11
C MET A 132 -19.29 -6.32 -3.73
N PHE A 133 -19.92 -7.50 -3.64
CA PHE A 133 -21.37 -7.63 -3.41
C PHE A 133 -21.73 -8.13 -2.01
N ILE A 134 -20.83 -8.87 -1.36
CA ILE A 134 -21.08 -9.49 -0.05
C ILE A 134 -20.27 -8.77 1.03
N LYS A 135 -20.99 -8.03 1.87
CA LYS A 135 -20.45 -7.35 3.05
C LYS A 135 -20.11 -8.35 4.14
N ARG A 136 -18.83 -8.69 4.26
CA ARG A 136 -18.30 -9.51 5.36
C ARG A 136 -16.83 -9.22 5.61
N GLY A 137 -16.38 -9.52 6.83
CA GLY A 137 -14.95 -9.53 7.15
C GLY A 137 -14.19 -10.47 6.22
N LYS A 138 -13.02 -10.02 5.75
CA LYS A 138 -12.12 -10.80 4.90
C LYS A 138 -11.17 -11.60 5.78
N LYS A 139 -11.03 -12.89 5.49
CA LYS A 139 -9.99 -13.71 6.12
C LYS A 139 -8.62 -13.35 5.51
N GLU A 140 -7.56 -13.61 6.26
CA GLU A 140 -6.20 -13.29 5.81
C GLU A 140 -5.84 -14.00 4.49
N TRP A 141 -6.20 -15.28 4.37
CA TRP A 141 -5.95 -16.07 3.17
C TRP A 141 -6.75 -15.57 1.95
N GLU A 142 -7.97 -15.03 2.14
CA GLU A 142 -8.77 -14.42 1.06
C GLU A 142 -8.06 -13.18 0.52
N THR A 143 -7.58 -12.34 1.45
CA THR A 143 -6.79 -11.15 1.13
C THR A 143 -5.49 -11.54 0.40
N GLY A 144 -4.83 -12.62 0.82
CA GLY A 144 -3.65 -13.16 0.15
C GLY A 144 -3.90 -13.55 -1.31
N LEU A 145 -5.01 -14.27 -1.59
CA LEU A 145 -5.36 -14.69 -2.94
C LEU A 145 -5.78 -13.50 -3.84
N MET A 146 -6.53 -12.54 -3.31
CA MET A 146 -6.88 -11.32 -4.05
C MET A 146 -5.64 -10.49 -4.40
N ARG A 147 -4.66 -10.38 -3.48
CA ARG A 147 -3.37 -9.73 -3.77
C ARG A 147 -2.58 -10.48 -4.84
N PHE A 148 -2.54 -11.81 -4.75
CA PHE A 148 -1.88 -12.66 -5.74
C PHE A 148 -2.46 -12.43 -7.14
N PHE A 149 -3.80 -12.48 -7.26
CA PHE A 149 -4.51 -12.17 -8.50
C PHE A 149 -4.07 -10.81 -9.08
N MET A 150 -4.14 -9.75 -8.28
CA MET A 150 -3.77 -8.39 -8.71
C MET A 150 -2.33 -8.31 -9.22
N ILE A 151 -1.37 -8.88 -8.47
CA ILE A 151 0.05 -8.83 -8.82
C ILE A 151 0.30 -9.54 -10.17
N ILE A 152 -0.19 -10.77 -10.31
CA ILE A 152 -0.02 -11.56 -11.53
C ILE A 152 -0.70 -10.85 -12.72
N PHE A 153 -1.89 -10.30 -12.51
CA PHE A 153 -2.61 -9.55 -13.54
C PHE A 153 -1.83 -8.33 -14.03
N LEU A 154 -1.30 -7.51 -13.12
CA LEU A 154 -0.56 -6.29 -13.49
C LEU A 154 0.80 -6.60 -14.13
N ILE A 155 1.49 -7.66 -13.70
CA ILE A 155 2.71 -8.14 -14.36
C ILE A 155 2.39 -8.59 -15.79
N GLY A 156 1.37 -9.45 -15.96
CA GLY A 156 0.96 -9.93 -17.28
C GLY A 156 0.56 -8.79 -18.22
N LEU A 157 -0.19 -7.82 -17.70
CA LEU A 157 -0.59 -6.63 -18.44
C LEU A 157 0.62 -5.77 -18.84
N SER A 158 1.55 -5.52 -17.91
CA SER A 158 2.76 -4.75 -18.18
C SER A 158 3.60 -5.38 -19.29
N VAL A 159 3.84 -6.69 -19.22
CA VAL A 159 4.63 -7.41 -20.22
C VAL A 159 3.90 -7.44 -21.56
N GLY A 160 2.60 -7.75 -21.56
CA GLY A 160 1.79 -7.80 -22.77
C GLY A 160 1.75 -6.46 -23.50
N THR A 161 1.51 -5.35 -22.78
CA THR A 161 1.44 -4.02 -23.39
C THR A 161 2.81 -3.60 -23.92
N GLY A 162 3.90 -3.92 -23.20
CA GLY A 162 5.26 -3.64 -23.66
C GLY A 162 5.62 -4.37 -24.96
N ILE A 163 5.30 -5.66 -25.06
CA ILE A 163 5.51 -6.47 -26.28
C ILE A 163 4.71 -5.88 -27.45
N TYR A 164 3.43 -5.56 -27.22
CA TYR A 164 2.57 -5.02 -28.25
C TYR A 164 3.03 -3.65 -28.77
N VAL A 165 3.35 -2.72 -27.85
CA VAL A 165 3.88 -1.38 -28.19
C VAL A 165 5.14 -1.49 -29.05
N TYR A 166 6.03 -2.40 -28.68
CA TYR A 166 7.26 -2.65 -29.40
C TYR A 166 7.02 -3.23 -30.79
N ALA A 167 6.18 -4.27 -30.88
CA ALA A 167 5.89 -4.98 -32.13
C ALA A 167 5.20 -4.07 -33.16
N GLU A 168 4.20 -3.30 -32.73
CA GLU A 168 3.38 -2.45 -33.61
C GLU A 168 3.98 -1.05 -33.81
N LYS A 169 5.10 -0.72 -33.15
CA LYS A 169 5.74 0.61 -33.17
C LYS A 169 4.79 1.75 -32.77
N GLN A 170 3.78 1.46 -31.95
CA GLN A 170 2.79 2.43 -31.50
C GLN A 170 3.25 3.14 -30.23
N SER A 171 4.17 4.09 -30.38
CA SER A 171 4.77 4.85 -29.26
C SER A 171 3.75 5.60 -28.40
N GLY A 172 2.57 5.93 -28.93
CA GLY A 172 1.47 6.56 -28.19
C GLY A 172 0.99 5.75 -26.97
N TYR A 173 1.15 4.42 -26.98
CA TYR A 173 0.77 3.55 -25.86
C TYR A 173 1.92 3.25 -24.89
N LEU A 174 3.11 3.82 -25.11
CA LEU A 174 4.25 3.66 -24.21
C LEU A 174 3.90 4.10 -22.78
N ILE A 175 3.08 5.15 -22.65
CA ILE A 175 2.62 5.64 -21.35
C ILE A 175 1.82 4.59 -20.57
N LEU A 176 0.96 3.82 -21.26
CA LEU A 176 0.16 2.75 -20.64
C LEU A 176 1.03 1.56 -20.21
N SER A 177 2.03 1.22 -21.03
CA SER A 177 3.00 0.18 -20.70
C SER A 177 3.85 0.59 -19.50
N ALA A 178 4.38 1.82 -19.50
CA ALA A 178 5.20 2.35 -18.42
C ALA A 178 4.40 2.45 -17.12
N TRP A 179 3.15 2.91 -17.19
CA TRP A 179 2.24 2.96 -16.06
C TRP A 179 2.05 1.58 -15.43
N SER A 180 1.65 0.59 -16.22
CA SER A 180 1.41 -0.78 -15.74
C SER A 180 2.70 -1.41 -15.18
N ALA A 181 3.85 -1.14 -15.79
CA ALA A 181 5.16 -1.61 -15.31
C ALA A 181 5.53 -1.04 -13.95
N ILE A 182 5.35 0.28 -13.75
CA ILE A 182 5.63 0.92 -12.48
C ILE A 182 4.71 0.33 -11.39
N GLN A 183 3.43 0.13 -11.69
CA GLN A 183 2.48 -0.49 -10.75
C GLN A 183 2.91 -1.91 -10.34
N ALA A 184 3.28 -2.74 -11.31
CA ALA A 184 3.74 -4.10 -11.08
C ALA A 184 5.02 -4.14 -10.23
N VAL A 185 6.02 -3.32 -10.56
CA VAL A 185 7.29 -3.24 -9.82
C VAL A 185 7.07 -2.78 -8.39
N VAL A 186 6.28 -1.72 -8.19
CA VAL A 186 6.01 -1.21 -6.85
C VAL A 186 5.28 -2.26 -6.01
N LEU A 187 4.25 -2.91 -6.55
CA LEU A 187 3.56 -3.99 -5.84
C LEU A 187 4.47 -5.18 -5.54
N PHE A 188 5.36 -5.55 -6.46
CA PHE A 188 6.31 -6.63 -6.25
C PHE A 188 7.28 -6.31 -5.11
N ILE A 189 7.82 -5.08 -5.06
CA ILE A 189 8.67 -4.61 -3.97
C ILE A 189 7.91 -4.65 -2.64
N LEU A 190 6.67 -4.16 -2.63
CA LEU A 190 5.83 -4.14 -1.42
C LEU A 190 5.33 -5.53 -1.01
N ALA A 191 5.27 -6.49 -1.93
CA ALA A 191 4.90 -7.88 -1.63
C ALA A 191 6.00 -8.63 -0.86
N ASN A 192 7.23 -8.10 -0.80
CA ASN A 192 8.28 -8.65 0.06
C ASN A 192 7.82 -8.59 1.53
N LYS A 193 7.93 -9.73 2.24
CA LYS A 193 7.33 -10.00 3.57
C LYS A 193 7.58 -8.88 4.61
N ARG A 194 8.73 -8.22 4.54
CA ARG A 194 9.12 -7.15 5.47
C ARG A 194 8.25 -5.88 5.35
N TRP A 195 7.64 -5.63 4.19
CA TRP A 195 6.87 -4.41 3.90
C TRP A 195 5.37 -4.65 3.68
N SER A 196 5.00 -5.89 3.34
CA SER A 196 3.64 -6.23 2.89
C SER A 196 2.57 -5.99 3.95
N HIS A 197 2.90 -6.15 5.24
CA HIS A 197 1.98 -5.99 6.35
C HIS A 197 1.72 -4.51 6.70
N LYS A 198 2.69 -3.61 6.44
CA LYS A 198 2.59 -2.17 6.73
C LYS A 198 1.98 -1.37 5.58
N THR A 199 2.23 -1.76 4.33
CA THR A 199 2.01 -0.86 3.17
C THR A 199 0.80 -1.19 2.31
N ILE A 200 0.39 -2.47 2.25
CA ILE A 200 -0.74 -2.94 1.44
C ILE A 200 -1.79 -3.61 2.34
N LYS A 201 -2.24 -2.97 3.43
CA LYS A 201 -3.48 -3.42 4.07
C LYS A 201 -4.61 -3.19 3.06
N MET A 202 -5.23 -4.28 2.57
CA MET A 202 -6.44 -4.12 1.76
C MET A 202 -7.46 -3.40 2.65
N PRO A 203 -8.09 -2.32 2.19
CA PRO A 203 -9.13 -1.67 2.94
C PRO A 203 -10.17 -2.74 3.31
N THR A 204 -10.43 -2.89 4.61
CA THR A 204 -11.60 -3.59 5.11
C THR A 204 -12.86 -2.77 4.89
N LYS A 205 -12.69 -1.51 4.45
CA LYS A 205 -13.74 -0.62 4.03
C LYS A 205 -14.57 -1.25 2.92
N GLU A 206 -15.86 -1.33 3.17
CA GLU A 206 -16.87 -1.77 2.20
C GLU A 206 -16.95 -0.77 1.04
N SER A 207 -17.04 -1.32 -0.17
CA SER A 207 -17.34 -0.54 -1.38
C SER A 207 -18.65 0.22 -1.22
N THR A 208 -18.60 1.52 -1.50
CA THR A 208 -19.78 2.38 -1.51
C THR A 208 -20.64 2.08 -2.75
N LYS A 209 -21.95 2.33 -2.66
CA LYS A 209 -22.86 2.19 -3.82
C LYS A 209 -22.38 3.01 -5.03
N LYS A 210 -21.74 4.15 -4.81
CA LYS A 210 -21.18 5.01 -5.87
C LYS A 210 -20.02 4.33 -6.60
N GLU A 211 -19.06 3.75 -5.87
CA GLU A 211 -17.94 3.01 -6.44
C GLU A 211 -18.42 1.79 -7.24
N MET A 212 -19.43 1.09 -6.73
CA MET A 212 -20.03 -0.05 -7.43
C MET A 212 -20.68 0.34 -8.76
N ILE A 213 -21.54 1.36 -8.74
CA ILE A 213 -22.21 1.86 -9.95
C ILE A 213 -21.17 2.37 -10.96
N ALA A 214 -20.18 3.14 -10.50
CA ALA A 214 -19.12 3.64 -11.35
C ALA A 214 -18.33 2.50 -12.02
N THR A 215 -17.99 1.44 -11.28
CA THR A 215 -17.28 0.29 -11.85
C THR A 215 -18.10 -0.41 -12.94
N ILE A 216 -19.39 -0.67 -12.66
CA ILE A 216 -20.29 -1.37 -13.58
C ILE A 216 -20.51 -0.58 -14.87
N ILE A 217 -20.41 0.75 -14.83
CA ILE A 217 -20.60 1.60 -16.01
C ILE A 217 -19.27 1.84 -16.74
N ILE A 218 -18.23 2.28 -16.03
CA ILE A 218 -16.99 2.77 -16.62
C ILE A 218 -16.20 1.62 -17.24
N ALA A 219 -16.04 0.50 -16.54
CA ALA A 219 -15.19 -0.58 -17.03
C ALA A 219 -15.71 -1.17 -18.35
N PRO A 220 -17.02 -1.54 -18.48
CA PRO A 220 -17.56 -1.99 -19.76
C PRO A 220 -17.56 -0.90 -20.83
N ALA A 221 -17.86 0.36 -20.49
CA ALA A 221 -17.87 1.45 -21.46
C ALA A 221 -16.48 1.67 -22.10
N VAL A 222 -15.40 1.63 -21.31
CA VAL A 222 -14.03 1.75 -21.83
C VAL A 222 -13.67 0.55 -22.72
N ILE A 223 -14.06 -0.66 -22.34
CA ILE A 223 -13.79 -1.87 -23.13
C ILE A 223 -14.55 -1.84 -24.46
N ILE A 224 -15.83 -1.48 -24.43
CA ILE A 224 -16.66 -1.36 -25.64
C ILE A 224 -16.11 -0.26 -26.55
N LEU A 225 -15.70 0.87 -25.99
CA LEU A 225 -15.10 1.95 -26.76
C LEU A 225 -13.77 1.50 -27.40
N ALA A 226 -12.90 0.82 -26.66
CA ALA A 226 -11.65 0.30 -27.20
C ALA A 226 -11.90 -0.71 -28.34
N TRP A 227 -12.91 -1.56 -28.19
CA TRP A 227 -13.33 -2.50 -29.23
C TRP A 227 -13.89 -1.79 -30.47
N LEU A 228 -14.75 -0.78 -30.30
CA LEU A 228 -15.28 0.04 -31.40
C LEU A 228 -14.18 0.81 -32.16
N LEU A 229 -13.10 1.14 -31.46
CA LEU A 229 -11.92 1.80 -32.03
C LEU A 229 -10.88 0.80 -32.57
N GLU A 230 -11.26 -0.48 -32.72
CA GLU A 230 -10.42 -1.58 -33.21
C GLU A 230 -9.07 -1.68 -32.49
N GLN A 231 -9.03 -1.29 -31.22
CA GLN A 231 -7.81 -1.34 -30.42
C GLN A 231 -7.48 -2.78 -30.07
N HIS A 232 -6.19 -3.11 -30.03
CA HIS A 232 -5.76 -4.42 -29.55
C HIS A 232 -6.20 -4.66 -28.10
N TRP A 233 -6.60 -5.88 -27.78
CA TRP A 233 -7.20 -6.26 -26.49
C TRP A 233 -6.34 -5.87 -25.28
N ILE A 234 -5.01 -5.89 -25.41
CA ILE A 234 -4.09 -5.49 -24.34
C ILE A 234 -4.16 -3.98 -24.05
N VAL A 235 -4.36 -3.16 -25.08
CA VAL A 235 -4.55 -1.71 -24.96
C VAL A 235 -5.88 -1.42 -24.29
N ALA A 236 -6.93 -2.21 -24.60
CA ALA A 236 -8.21 -2.12 -23.92
C ALA A 236 -8.06 -2.34 -22.41
N PHE A 237 -7.36 -3.41 -21.99
CA PHE A 237 -7.05 -3.67 -20.59
C PHE A 237 -6.34 -2.50 -19.90
N SER A 238 -5.21 -2.04 -20.46
CA SER A 238 -4.44 -0.95 -19.86
C SER A 238 -5.23 0.36 -19.80
N SER A 239 -6.03 0.65 -20.83
CA SER A 239 -6.87 1.83 -20.87
C SER A 239 -7.96 1.79 -19.81
N THR A 240 -8.61 0.64 -19.59
CA THR A 240 -9.61 0.45 -18.54
C THR A 240 -9.02 0.74 -17.16
N LEU A 241 -7.83 0.20 -16.85
CA LEU A 241 -7.18 0.46 -15.56
C LEU A 241 -6.71 1.90 -15.42
N PHE A 242 -6.16 2.47 -16.48
CA PHE A 242 -5.71 3.86 -16.49
C PHE A 242 -6.87 4.82 -16.22
N VAL A 243 -7.97 4.67 -16.97
CA VAL A 243 -9.19 5.46 -16.78
C VAL A 243 -9.75 5.24 -15.38
N TRP A 244 -9.82 3.99 -14.91
CA TRP A 244 -10.28 3.71 -13.56
C TRP A 244 -9.43 4.41 -12.49
N SER A 245 -8.10 4.32 -12.57
CA SER A 245 -7.20 4.95 -11.60
C SER A 245 -7.42 6.46 -11.51
N TYR A 246 -7.74 7.09 -12.64
CA TYR A 246 -8.08 8.51 -12.69
C TYR A 246 -9.46 8.81 -12.12
N PHE A 247 -10.47 7.97 -12.40
CA PHE A 247 -11.82 8.13 -11.86
C PHE A 247 -11.91 7.90 -10.35
N GLU A 248 -11.19 6.90 -9.85
CA GLU A 248 -11.14 6.54 -8.44
C GLU A 248 -10.68 7.73 -7.57
N ILE A 249 -9.77 8.55 -8.08
CA ILE A 249 -9.36 9.82 -7.45
C ILE A 249 -10.54 10.73 -7.12
N PHE A 250 -11.55 10.80 -7.99
CA PHE A 250 -12.71 11.69 -7.83
C PHE A 250 -13.84 11.05 -7.02
N ILE A 251 -14.03 9.74 -7.16
CA ILE A 251 -15.13 9.02 -6.53
C ILE A 251 -14.81 8.71 -5.06
N THR A 252 -13.53 8.51 -4.76
CA THR A 252 -13.06 8.14 -3.42
C THR A 252 -12.08 9.19 -2.88
N PRO A 253 -12.50 10.46 -2.70
CA PRO A 253 -11.60 11.53 -2.24
C PRO A 253 -10.98 11.23 -0.87
N ASN A 254 -11.70 10.48 -0.02
CA ASN A 254 -11.23 10.08 1.31
C ASN A 254 -10.32 8.83 1.30
N ALA A 255 -10.12 8.14 0.17
CA ALA A 255 -9.09 7.09 0.08
C ALA A 255 -7.67 7.67 -0.04
N ARG A 256 -7.55 8.99 -0.26
CA ARG A 256 -6.24 9.62 -0.48
C ARG A 256 -5.31 9.49 0.71
N VAL A 257 -5.82 9.56 1.93
CA VAL A 257 -5.10 9.13 3.13
C VAL A 257 -6.17 8.80 4.16
N GLU A 258 -6.65 7.56 4.21
CA GLU A 258 -7.09 7.08 5.51
C GLU A 258 -5.82 7.08 6.34
N LEU A 259 -5.63 8.16 7.12
CA LEU A 259 -4.46 8.35 7.96
C LEU A 259 -4.20 7.03 8.64
N THR A 260 -3.00 6.51 8.48
CA THR A 260 -2.57 5.35 9.26
C THR A 260 -2.89 5.66 10.73
N VAL A 261 -3.11 4.63 11.55
CA VAL A 261 -3.30 4.82 13.00
C VAL A 261 -2.28 5.81 13.54
N PHE A 262 -1.02 5.69 13.12
CA PHE A 262 0.06 6.60 13.47
C PHE A 262 -0.13 8.04 13.01
N GLU A 263 -0.59 8.27 11.78
CA GLU A 263 -0.85 9.63 11.30
C GLU A 263 -2.03 10.28 12.02
N LYS A 264 -3.07 9.50 12.37
CA LYS A 264 -4.17 10.00 13.21
C LYS A 264 -3.69 10.31 14.62
N ALA A 265 -2.92 9.39 15.23
CA ALA A 265 -2.30 9.61 16.53
C ALA A 265 -1.39 10.84 16.52
N THR A 266 -0.63 11.06 15.45
CA THR A 266 0.22 12.25 15.26
C THR A 266 -0.60 13.54 15.20
N GLN A 267 -1.75 13.52 14.53
CA GLN A 267 -2.63 14.69 14.50
C GLN A 267 -3.23 15.00 15.87
N ILE A 268 -3.70 13.97 16.60
CA ILE A 268 -4.18 14.12 17.96
C ILE A 268 -3.05 14.64 18.86
N TRP A 269 -1.85 14.07 18.74
CA TRP A 269 -0.68 14.53 19.47
C TRP A 269 -0.42 16.02 19.24
N GLN A 270 -0.35 16.46 17.98
CA GLN A 270 -0.04 17.86 17.64
C GLN A 270 -1.11 18.85 18.11
N ASN A 271 -2.37 18.42 18.15
CA ASN A 271 -3.51 19.31 18.43
C ASN A 271 -3.97 19.27 19.89
N GLU A 272 -3.82 18.13 20.56
CA GLU A 272 -4.43 17.86 21.87
C GLU A 272 -3.41 17.60 22.98
N VAL A 273 -2.18 17.20 22.66
CA VAL A 273 -1.12 16.99 23.65
C VAL A 273 -0.33 18.29 23.82
N PRO A 274 -0.39 18.94 25.01
CA PRO A 274 0.37 20.16 25.24
C PRO A 274 1.86 19.85 25.31
N LYS A 275 2.69 20.86 25.00
CA LYS A 275 4.15 20.76 25.13
C LYS A 275 4.62 20.44 26.56
N SER A 276 3.79 20.72 27.56
CA SER A 276 4.05 20.44 28.96
C SER A 276 2.72 20.29 29.72
N GLY A 277 2.69 19.38 30.69
CA GLY A 277 1.50 19.08 31.47
C GLY A 277 0.65 17.96 30.87
N GLN A 278 -0.59 17.85 31.37
CA GLN A 278 -1.56 16.85 30.95
C GLN A 278 -2.41 17.37 29.80
N ALA A 279 -2.80 16.48 28.90
CA ALA A 279 -3.77 16.80 27.86
C ALA A 279 -5.16 17.01 28.47
N SER A 280 -5.95 17.89 27.84
CA SER A 280 -7.33 18.18 28.24
C SER A 280 -8.34 17.16 27.73
N THR A 281 -7.92 16.26 26.83
CA THR A 281 -8.74 15.20 26.24
C THR A 281 -8.25 13.82 26.70
N VAL A 282 -9.16 12.85 26.77
CA VAL A 282 -8.82 11.47 27.17
C VAL A 282 -7.84 10.83 26.19
N GLN A 283 -8.09 10.93 24.88
CA GLN A 283 -7.22 10.36 23.84
C GLN A 283 -5.84 11.02 23.80
N GLY A 284 -5.77 12.35 23.92
CA GLY A 284 -4.51 13.07 24.00
C GLY A 284 -3.70 12.63 25.23
N GLU A 285 -4.37 12.45 26.38
CA GLU A 285 -3.69 12.05 27.61
C GLU A 285 -3.18 10.60 27.53
N MET A 286 -3.95 9.68 26.95
CA MET A 286 -3.47 8.31 26.72
C MET A 286 -2.26 8.26 25.78
N LEU A 287 -2.28 9.03 24.67
CA LEU A 287 -1.12 9.14 23.77
C LEU A 287 0.10 9.74 24.49
N ARG A 288 -0.10 10.79 25.29
CA ARG A 288 0.97 11.37 26.13
C ARG A 288 1.55 10.35 27.11
N CYS A 289 0.70 9.57 27.77
CA CYS A 289 1.12 8.54 28.71
C CYS A 289 1.97 7.46 28.04
N ILE A 290 1.52 6.90 26.92
CA ILE A 290 2.26 5.82 26.25
C ILE A 290 3.60 6.31 25.67
N GLU A 291 3.63 7.51 25.09
CA GLU A 291 4.88 8.07 24.55
C GLU A 291 5.88 8.43 25.66
N LYS A 292 5.42 8.83 26.84
CA LYS A 292 6.34 9.03 27.99
C LYS A 292 6.99 7.73 28.45
N VAL A 293 6.21 6.65 28.51
CA VAL A 293 6.75 5.33 28.84
C VAL A 293 7.70 4.84 27.74
N ARG A 294 7.39 5.13 26.46
CA ARG A 294 8.28 4.83 25.32
C ARG A 294 9.58 5.63 25.41
N ASP A 295 9.50 6.94 25.61
CA ASP A 295 10.66 7.84 25.68
C ASP A 295 11.60 7.50 26.85
N GLU A 296 11.05 7.16 28.02
CA GLU A 296 11.86 6.69 29.15
C GLU A 296 12.60 5.40 28.82
N ALA A 297 11.91 4.46 28.19
CA ALA A 297 12.50 3.17 27.86
C ALA A 297 13.55 3.28 26.73
N GLN A 298 13.26 4.04 25.66
CA GLN A 298 14.13 4.19 24.50
C GLN A 298 15.30 5.14 24.74
N ARG A 299 15.08 6.30 25.40
CA ARG A 299 16.12 7.31 25.60
C ARG A 299 16.96 7.05 26.85
N ASN A 300 16.34 6.55 27.91
CA ASN A 300 16.99 6.38 29.21
C ASN A 300 17.20 4.89 29.58
N GLY A 301 16.78 3.94 28.74
CA GLY A 301 16.93 2.52 29.03
C GLY A 301 16.15 2.08 30.28
N ASN A 302 15.01 2.73 30.58
CA ASN A 302 14.25 2.59 31.82
C ASN A 302 15.03 2.98 33.11
N ALA A 303 16.18 3.65 33.02
CA ALA A 303 17.01 3.96 34.19
C ALA A 303 16.33 4.91 35.20
N ASN A 304 15.44 5.80 34.74
CA ASN A 304 14.67 6.73 35.58
C ASN A 304 13.22 6.27 35.78
N ARG A 305 12.93 5.01 35.46
CA ARG A 305 11.60 4.45 35.63
C ARG A 305 11.24 4.37 37.11
N ASP A 306 10.06 4.85 37.44
CA ASP A 306 9.57 5.03 38.81
C ASP A 306 8.07 4.66 38.90
N GLY A 307 7.52 4.74 40.11
CA GLY A 307 6.09 4.50 40.33
C GLY A 307 5.17 5.46 39.57
N GLU A 308 5.65 6.63 39.16
CA GLU A 308 4.87 7.57 38.37
C GLU A 308 4.65 7.07 36.93
N HIS A 309 5.63 6.37 36.34
CA HIS A 309 5.44 5.73 35.03
C HIS A 309 4.44 4.56 35.10
N LEU A 310 4.36 3.86 36.23
CA LEU A 310 3.35 2.82 36.45
C LEU A 310 1.94 3.41 36.50
N LYS A 311 1.78 4.59 37.12
CA LYS A 311 0.49 5.31 37.10
C LYS A 311 0.05 5.74 35.70
N LEU A 312 0.99 6.04 34.80
CA LEU A 312 0.67 6.31 33.39
C LEU A 312 0.08 5.07 32.70
N LEU A 313 0.66 3.90 32.97
CA LEU A 313 0.16 2.62 32.46
C LEU A 313 -1.18 2.23 33.10
N ASP A 314 -1.35 2.44 34.41
CA ASP A 314 -2.62 2.24 35.11
C ASP A 314 -3.73 3.05 34.46
N TYR A 315 -3.46 4.32 34.14
CA TYR A 315 -4.44 5.19 33.49
C TYR A 315 -4.86 4.67 32.11
N ILE A 316 -3.90 4.20 31.29
CA ILE A 316 -4.20 3.60 29.98
C ILE A 316 -5.02 2.32 30.17
N GLU A 317 -4.61 1.45 31.10
CA GLU A 317 -5.30 0.19 31.38
C GLU A 317 -6.75 0.45 31.79
N THR A 318 -6.98 1.29 32.79
CA THR A 318 -8.32 1.57 33.28
C THR A 318 -9.19 2.18 32.20
N THR A 319 -8.65 3.10 31.38
CA THR A 319 -9.43 3.79 30.36
C THR A 319 -9.80 2.85 29.21
N LEU A 320 -8.86 2.03 28.75
CA LEU A 320 -9.14 1.08 27.67
C LEU A 320 -10.08 -0.02 28.15
N LEU A 321 -9.84 -0.62 29.33
CA LEU A 321 -10.62 -1.76 29.81
C LEU A 321 -12.06 -1.41 30.22
N ASP A 322 -12.34 -0.17 30.64
CA ASP A 322 -13.69 0.25 31.01
C ASP A 322 -14.65 0.25 29.80
N GLU A 323 -14.12 0.47 28.59
CA GLU A 323 -14.93 0.68 27.39
C GLU A 323 -14.75 -0.39 26.30
N TYR A 324 -13.70 -1.20 26.36
CA TYR A 324 -13.43 -2.22 25.34
C TYR A 324 -14.22 -3.52 25.53
N ARG A 325 -14.39 -4.27 24.44
CA ARG A 325 -14.96 -5.63 24.46
C ARG A 325 -14.06 -6.58 25.27
N LEU A 326 -14.67 -7.41 26.11
CA LEU A 326 -14.00 -8.41 26.97
C LEU A 326 -12.96 -9.27 26.23
N SER A 327 -13.15 -9.55 24.94
CA SER A 327 -12.26 -10.44 24.16
C SER A 327 -10.85 -9.89 23.92
N GLU A 328 -10.65 -8.56 24.02
CA GLU A 328 -9.33 -7.93 23.83
C GLU A 328 -8.69 -7.51 25.15
N HIS A 329 -9.42 -7.63 26.27
CA HIS A 329 -8.94 -7.23 27.60
C HIS A 329 -7.67 -7.98 27.98
N ASP A 330 -7.65 -9.30 27.77
CA ASP A 330 -6.50 -10.15 28.12
C ASP A 330 -5.24 -9.70 27.38
N LYS A 331 -5.36 -9.37 26.10
CA LYS A 331 -4.22 -8.93 25.29
C LYS A 331 -3.76 -7.51 25.63
N ILE A 332 -4.70 -6.60 25.94
CA ILE A 332 -4.35 -5.25 26.43
C ILE A 332 -3.59 -5.38 27.76
N LYS A 333 -4.08 -6.19 28.70
CA LYS A 333 -3.41 -6.46 29.97
C LYS A 333 -2.04 -7.08 29.77
N GLU A 334 -1.93 -8.10 28.92
CA GLU A 334 -0.64 -8.73 28.59
C GLU A 334 0.40 -7.70 28.13
N LYS A 335 0.02 -6.78 27.23
CA LYS A 335 0.94 -5.73 26.76
C LYS A 335 1.25 -4.70 27.83
N ILE A 336 0.30 -4.33 28.67
CA ILE A 336 0.53 -3.42 29.79
C ILE A 336 1.43 -4.06 30.84
N ASP A 337 1.19 -5.32 31.22
CA ASP A 337 2.01 -6.08 32.15
C ASP A 337 3.42 -6.30 31.62
N PHE A 338 3.55 -6.57 30.32
CA PHE A 338 4.84 -6.56 29.64
C PHE A 338 5.53 -5.21 29.81
N LEU A 339 4.82 -4.10 29.59
CA LEU A 339 5.40 -2.78 29.78
C LEU A 339 5.68 -2.45 31.24
N ARG A 340 4.95 -3.01 32.22
CA ARG A 340 5.17 -2.77 33.67
C ARG A 340 6.50 -3.31 34.15
N ASN A 341 7.00 -4.40 33.56
CA ASN A 341 8.26 -5.01 33.94
C ASN A 341 9.46 -4.21 33.36
N PRO A 342 10.27 -3.53 34.19
CA PRO A 342 11.43 -2.78 33.72
C PRO A 342 12.54 -3.68 33.16
N ASP A 343 12.58 -4.96 33.56
CA ASP A 343 13.59 -5.94 33.14
C ASP A 343 13.33 -6.52 31.75
N ASN A 344 12.19 -6.19 31.14
CA ASN A 344 11.96 -6.49 29.73
C ASN A 344 12.87 -5.60 28.88
N LEU A 345 14.11 -6.08 28.70
CA LEU A 345 15.19 -5.40 28.01
C LEU A 345 15.04 -5.44 26.48
N TRP A 346 15.52 -4.35 25.86
CA TRP A 346 15.47 -4.05 24.42
C TRP A 346 16.47 -4.88 23.60
N GLU A 347 16.46 -6.20 23.70
CA GLU A 347 17.47 -7.03 23.00
C GLU A 347 17.21 -7.22 21.51
N THR A 348 16.12 -6.71 20.93
CA THR A 348 15.87 -6.82 19.48
C THR A 348 15.12 -5.61 18.92
N ASP A 349 15.34 -5.28 17.63
CA ASP A 349 14.61 -4.23 16.89
C ASP A 349 13.08 -4.47 16.76
N GLU A 350 12.54 -5.51 17.41
CA GLU A 350 11.12 -5.91 17.45
C GLU A 350 10.37 -5.38 18.69
N THR A 351 11.01 -4.55 19.51
CA THR A 351 10.56 -4.16 20.86
C THR A 351 9.54 -3.02 20.94
N ASP A 352 9.22 -2.34 19.83
CA ASP A 352 8.20 -1.28 19.81
C ASP A 352 6.75 -1.80 19.74
N GLU A 353 6.58 -3.11 19.48
CA GLU A 353 5.26 -3.72 19.28
C GLU A 353 4.24 -3.43 20.40
N PRO A 354 4.58 -3.50 21.71
CA PRO A 354 3.61 -3.21 22.76
C PRO A 354 3.13 -1.75 22.72
N TYR A 355 4.01 -0.82 22.37
CA TYR A 355 3.68 0.60 22.27
C TYR A 355 2.82 0.89 21.04
N ASP A 356 3.19 0.29 19.90
CA ASP A 356 2.44 0.40 18.65
C ASP A 356 1.03 -0.19 18.81
N TYR A 357 0.93 -1.37 19.43
CA TYR A 357 -0.33 -2.03 19.71
C TYR A 357 -1.24 -1.19 20.61
N LEU A 358 -0.71 -0.65 21.72
CA LEU A 358 -1.50 0.20 22.61
C LEU A 358 -1.89 1.52 21.92
N THR A 359 -1.04 2.08 21.07
CA THR A 359 -1.38 3.24 20.22
C THR A 359 -2.54 2.91 19.28
N GLU A 360 -2.53 1.73 18.63
CA GLU A 360 -3.67 1.26 17.84
C GLU A 360 -4.96 1.18 18.66
N LYS A 361 -4.90 0.64 19.89
CA LYS A 361 -6.08 0.54 20.77
C LYS A 361 -6.59 1.89 21.26
N ILE A 362 -5.71 2.86 21.53
CA ILE A 362 -6.08 4.24 21.85
C ILE A 362 -6.83 4.88 20.67
N MET A 363 -6.38 4.63 19.43
CA MET A 363 -7.05 5.16 18.25
C MET A 363 -8.39 4.47 17.96
N GLU A 364 -8.48 3.17 18.20
CA GLU A 364 -9.75 2.43 18.15
C GLU A 364 -10.73 3.00 19.17
N TRP A 365 -10.29 3.21 20.42
CA TRP A 365 -11.08 3.86 21.49
C TRP A 365 -11.60 5.24 21.07
N HIS A 366 -10.73 6.09 20.51
CA HIS A 366 -11.14 7.41 20.02
C HIS A 366 -12.19 7.34 18.90
N THR A 367 -12.11 6.31 18.05
CA THR A 367 -13.08 6.09 16.97
C THR A 367 -14.46 5.71 17.52
N PHE A 368 -14.52 4.95 18.61
CA PHE A 368 -15.77 4.60 19.29
C PHE A 368 -16.33 5.75 20.13
N ASN A 369 -15.47 6.66 20.59
CA ASN A 369 -15.83 7.81 21.40
C ASN A 369 -15.57 9.13 20.67
N PRO A 370 -16.35 9.46 19.61
CA PRO A 370 -16.16 10.70 18.87
C PRO A 370 -16.56 11.92 19.71
N GLY A 371 -15.65 12.86 19.90
CA GLY A 371 -15.90 14.11 20.64
C GLY A 371 -14.63 14.65 21.30
N GLU A 372 -14.72 15.82 21.95
CA GLU A 372 -13.58 16.40 22.69
C GLU A 372 -13.16 15.56 23.91
N ASN A 373 -14.01 14.61 24.38
CA ASN A 373 -13.78 13.75 25.55
C ASN A 373 -12.99 14.44 26.65
N LYS A 374 -13.58 15.54 27.14
CA LYS A 374 -12.90 16.39 28.12
C LYS A 374 -12.60 15.61 29.37
N ARG A 375 -11.37 15.75 29.82
CA ARG A 375 -10.87 15.14 31.04
C ARG A 375 -10.55 16.22 32.07
N LEU A 376 -10.84 15.92 33.34
CA LEU A 376 -10.37 16.72 34.46
C LEU A 376 -8.91 16.39 34.76
N HIS A 377 -8.09 17.41 35.01
CA HIS A 377 -6.69 17.25 35.39
C HIS A 377 -6.57 16.33 36.62
N ASN A 378 -5.74 15.29 36.52
CA ASN A 378 -5.50 14.36 37.62
C ASN A 378 -4.18 14.71 38.33
N PRO A 379 -4.20 15.23 39.57
CA PRO A 379 -2.96 15.61 40.27
C PRO A 379 -1.98 14.44 40.49
N ASP A 380 -2.46 13.20 40.44
CA ASP A 380 -1.66 12.01 40.75
C ASP A 380 -0.84 11.48 39.56
N ILE A 381 -0.94 12.12 38.40
CA ILE A 381 -0.24 11.70 37.17
C ILE A 381 0.84 12.73 36.78
N LYS A 382 2.07 12.24 36.59
CA LYS A 382 3.25 13.04 36.18
C LYS A 382 2.98 13.93 34.96
N ARG A 383 3.20 15.23 35.15
CA ARG A 383 3.10 16.29 34.12
C ARG A 383 4.13 16.11 33.03
#